data_AF-A0A933WDU1-F1
#
_entry.id   AF-A0A933WDU1-F1
#
_cell.length_a   1.000
_cell.length_b   1.000
_cell.length_c   1.000
_cell.angle_alpha   90.00
_cell.angle_beta   90.00
_cell.angle_gamma   90.00
#
_symmetry.space_group_name_H-M   'P 1'
#
loop_
_entity.id
_entity.type
_entity.pdbx_description
1 polymer ?
#
loop_
_entity_poly.entity_id
_entity_poly.type
_entity_poly.pdbx_seq_one_letter_code
_entity_poly.pdbx_strand_id
1 'polypeptide(L)'
;LAAALLFALLILSVISPATSAPPADMERMPISTPFDWLYLFIYPLASSLPKSAFWITSVGGTILLFILPWIGRSKRLPPVQIIEKCVGCEQCHKDCPYEAIRMVPRKDGRPYLLQADVMINRCASCGICVGSCNSRATDMPYQNREQIDKEISELLSPVRKQNGTPMIIGFVCENSVKAEGLINSGNKSLKDMPDVPVIMFPCIGMLNHSMVEHALKSGADGVFICGCQIKECYYREGSKWAQQRLAGERAPVLMSNEEYDYSRIRAYWLSPLRGRELLKEIAVFRDELKVKSKDRHYNLIEPLKEKGYNTTIAFSAAAGLLIFTAMLFFLFTKPTYSMYSKESSLIKFTFKRPGKFATEGKELTKKDTETKLKHMQKTQSQFQQMRMEYGRERLPTYVEIDLGGKRILSETYYPTGLRRDGSTFAYEEIPIAPGTYEMNIRMRDSKGDDPFEYTFEEKIEVSVGKVAIIDFDRVKNRFFILGEEEEEKEVE
;
A
#
# COMPACT_ATOMS: atom_id res chain seq x y z
N LEU A 1 3.63 -5.92 -23.46
CA LEU A 1 2.92 -5.00 -22.54
C LEU A 1 3.61 -3.64 -22.44
N ALA A 2 4.89 -3.58 -22.02
CA ALA A 2 5.62 -2.31 -21.88
C ALA A 2 5.66 -1.45 -23.15
N ALA A 3 5.91 -2.05 -24.32
CA ALA A 3 5.89 -1.33 -25.60
C ALA A 3 4.50 -0.76 -25.96
N ALA A 4 3.42 -1.50 -25.65
CA ALA A 4 2.04 -1.04 -25.89
C ALA A 4 1.68 0.14 -24.97
N LEU A 5 2.11 0.08 -23.71
CA LEU A 5 1.95 1.20 -22.77
C LEU A 5 2.71 2.44 -23.24
N LEU A 6 3.97 2.28 -23.67
CA LEU A 6 4.77 3.38 -24.21
C LEU A 6 4.12 4.03 -25.43
N PHE A 7 3.64 3.21 -26.37
CA PHE A 7 2.97 3.70 -27.57
C PHE A 7 1.67 4.43 -27.25
N ALA A 8 0.87 3.93 -26.30
CA ALA A 8 -0.33 4.60 -25.82
C ALA A 8 -0.02 5.96 -25.19
N LEU A 9 1.04 6.04 -24.36
CA LEU A 9 1.48 7.29 -23.75
C LEU A 9 1.99 8.31 -24.78
N LEU A 10 2.70 7.86 -25.82
CA LEU A 10 3.13 8.72 -26.92
C LEU A 10 1.94 9.29 -27.71
N ILE A 11 0.95 8.44 -28.04
CA ILE A 11 -0.30 8.89 -28.67
C ILE A 11 -1.01 9.92 -27.78
N LEU A 12 -1.12 9.64 -26.49
CA LEU A 12 -1.77 10.53 -25.53
C LEU A 12 -1.07 11.90 -25.45
N SER A 13 0.27 11.90 -25.45
CA SER A 13 1.07 13.12 -25.43
C SER A 13 0.90 13.98 -26.69
N VAL A 14 0.59 13.36 -27.84
CA VAL A 14 0.30 14.08 -29.10
C VAL A 14 -1.14 14.59 -29.12
N ILE A 15 -2.11 13.79 -28.65
CA ILE A 15 -3.53 14.16 -28.62
C ILE A 15 -3.81 15.27 -27.60
N SER A 16 -3.11 15.25 -26.47
CA SER A 16 -3.32 16.18 -25.37
C SER A 16 -1.96 16.59 -24.77
N PRO A 17 -1.23 17.49 -25.44
CA PRO A 17 0.07 17.96 -24.96
C PRO A 17 -0.08 18.64 -23.59
N ALA A 18 0.93 18.49 -22.75
CA ALA A 18 1.01 19.22 -21.50
C ALA A 18 1.13 20.72 -21.81
N THR A 19 0.10 21.50 -21.48
CA THR A 19 0.11 22.95 -21.63
C THR A 19 0.49 23.62 -20.31
N SER A 20 1.30 24.68 -20.39
CA SER A 20 1.47 25.58 -19.25
C SER A 20 0.21 26.44 -19.12
N ALA A 21 -0.21 26.69 -17.87
CA ALA A 21 -1.27 27.67 -17.60
C ALA A 21 -0.81 29.09 -18.00
N PRO A 22 -1.74 30.03 -18.21
CA PRO A 22 -1.42 31.45 -18.43
C PRO A 22 -0.51 32.01 -17.32
N PRO A 23 0.26 33.08 -17.59
CA PRO A 23 1.05 33.75 -16.56
C PRO A 23 0.16 34.18 -15.39
N ALA A 24 0.69 34.09 -14.18
CA ALA A 24 -0.02 34.49 -12.97
C ALA A 24 -0.28 36.01 -13.01
N ASP A 25 -1.56 36.39 -12.90
CA ASP A 25 -2.02 37.76 -12.83
C ASP A 25 -2.68 37.96 -11.46
N MET A 26 -2.13 38.87 -10.64
CA MET A 26 -2.62 39.07 -9.27
C MET A 26 -3.93 39.87 -9.22
N GLU A 27 -4.22 40.65 -10.27
CA GLU A 27 -5.41 41.49 -10.38
C GLU A 27 -6.62 40.75 -10.97
N ARG A 28 -6.40 39.53 -11.47
CA ARG A 28 -7.45 38.70 -12.06
C ARG A 28 -7.73 37.46 -11.24
N MET A 29 -9.01 37.21 -11.08
CA MET A 29 -9.52 36.08 -10.35
C MET A 29 -9.47 34.82 -11.23
N PRO A 30 -8.83 33.72 -10.80
CA PRO A 30 -8.81 32.49 -11.56
C PRO A 30 -10.16 31.78 -11.44
N ILE A 31 -11.08 32.04 -12.38
CA ILE A 31 -12.45 31.49 -12.38
C ILE A 31 -12.43 29.97 -12.63
N SER A 32 -11.51 29.48 -13.45
CA SER A 32 -11.34 28.04 -13.69
C SER A 32 -9.86 27.70 -13.83
N THR A 33 -9.33 26.96 -12.88
CA THR A 33 -7.98 26.41 -12.96
C THR A 33 -8.04 24.95 -13.36
N PRO A 34 -7.20 24.49 -14.32
CA PRO A 34 -6.96 23.06 -14.48
C PRO A 34 -6.44 22.53 -13.14
N PHE A 35 -7.16 21.57 -12.58
CA PHE A 35 -6.91 21.06 -11.25
C PHE A 35 -6.30 19.67 -11.38
N ASP A 36 -5.05 19.52 -10.92
CA ASP A 36 -4.38 18.22 -10.95
C ASP A 36 -4.93 17.34 -9.83
N TRP A 37 -5.91 16.50 -10.16
CA TRP A 37 -6.52 15.61 -9.18
C TRP A 37 -5.56 14.55 -8.64
N LEU A 38 -4.43 14.24 -9.28
CA LEU A 38 -3.49 13.27 -8.73
C LEU A 38 -2.74 13.84 -7.51
N TYR A 39 -2.26 15.08 -7.61
CA TYR A 39 -1.53 15.73 -6.51
C TYR A 39 -2.45 16.51 -5.58
N LEU A 40 -3.58 17.01 -6.09
CA LEU A 40 -4.47 17.92 -5.36
C LEU A 40 -5.81 17.27 -4.98
N PHE A 41 -6.01 15.94 -5.10
CA PHE A 41 -7.27 15.29 -4.66
C PHE A 41 -7.67 15.61 -3.22
N ILE A 42 -6.70 15.91 -2.36
CA ILE A 42 -6.94 16.22 -0.95
C ILE A 42 -7.42 17.65 -0.75
N TYR A 43 -7.19 18.53 -1.72
CA TYR A 43 -7.44 19.96 -1.59
C TYR A 43 -8.94 20.32 -1.54
N PRO A 44 -9.87 19.69 -2.29
CA PRO A 44 -11.32 19.95 -2.14
C PRO A 44 -11.82 19.49 -0.76
N LEU A 45 -11.19 18.46 -0.18
CA LEU A 45 -11.45 18.04 1.18
C LEU A 45 -10.90 19.06 2.20
N ALA A 46 -9.72 19.64 1.91
CA ALA A 46 -9.12 20.71 2.72
C ALA A 46 -9.91 22.01 2.67
N SER A 47 -10.49 22.37 1.52
CA SER A 47 -11.27 23.59 1.35
C SER A 47 -12.68 23.51 1.93
N SER A 48 -13.26 22.31 1.98
CA SER A 48 -14.63 22.09 2.50
C SER A 48 -14.70 21.79 3.99
N LEU A 49 -13.62 21.31 4.61
CA LEU A 49 -13.60 20.95 6.03
C LEU A 49 -12.90 22.02 6.89
N PRO A 50 -13.36 22.22 8.14
CA PRO A 50 -12.57 22.92 9.15
C PRO A 50 -11.17 22.31 9.28
N LYS A 51 -10.15 23.15 9.52
CA LYS A 51 -8.73 22.73 9.58
C LYS A 51 -8.51 21.54 10.53
N SER A 52 -9.20 21.50 11.67
CA SER A 52 -9.11 20.39 12.63
C SER A 52 -9.67 19.08 12.06
N ALA A 53 -10.87 19.13 11.46
CA ALA A 53 -11.51 17.97 10.85
C ALA A 53 -10.68 17.42 9.69
N PHE A 54 -10.10 18.30 8.86
CA PHE A 54 -9.19 17.92 7.78
C PHE A 54 -7.97 17.11 8.27
N TRP A 55 -7.29 17.57 9.31
CA TRP A 55 -6.12 16.88 9.85
C TRP A 55 -6.50 15.56 10.51
N ILE A 56 -7.63 15.51 11.23
CA ILE A 56 -8.13 14.27 11.86
C ILE A 56 -8.43 13.20 10.80
N THR A 57 -9.13 13.56 9.73
CA THR A 57 -9.48 12.59 8.67
C THR A 57 -8.25 12.14 7.89
N SER A 58 -7.36 13.07 7.53
CA SER A 58 -6.16 12.76 6.74
C SER A 58 -5.16 11.89 7.50
N VAL A 59 -4.82 12.28 8.74
CA VAL A 59 -3.88 11.52 9.57
C VAL A 59 -4.54 10.22 10.07
N GLY A 60 -5.79 10.29 10.53
CA GLY A 60 -6.53 9.13 11.01
C GLY A 60 -6.73 8.08 9.92
N GLY A 61 -7.11 8.49 8.70
CA GLY A 61 -7.24 7.60 7.55
C GLY A 61 -5.91 6.95 7.16
N THR A 62 -4.81 7.70 7.20
CA THR A 62 -3.47 7.16 6.95
C THR A 62 -3.11 6.11 8.02
N ILE A 63 -3.26 6.44 9.30
CA ILE A 63 -2.99 5.50 10.40
C ILE A 63 -3.85 4.24 10.26
N LEU A 64 -5.12 4.37 9.92
CA LEU A 64 -6.01 3.22 9.69
C LEU A 64 -5.52 2.32 8.55
N LEU A 65 -5.15 2.90 7.40
CA LEU A 65 -4.59 2.17 6.27
C LEU A 65 -3.30 1.46 6.61
N PHE A 66 -2.45 2.09 7.43
CA PHE A 66 -1.30 1.41 8.00
C PHE A 66 -1.74 0.27 8.90
N ILE A 67 -2.67 0.46 9.83
CA ILE A 67 -3.05 -0.57 10.81
C ILE A 67 -3.70 -1.81 10.17
N LEU A 68 -4.47 -1.64 9.08
CA LEU A 68 -5.29 -2.69 8.45
C LEU A 68 -4.55 -4.01 8.13
N PRO A 69 -3.35 -4.03 7.52
CA PRO A 69 -2.61 -5.26 7.24
C PRO A 69 -2.15 -6.04 8.48
N TRP A 70 -2.16 -5.42 9.67
CA TRP A 70 -1.82 -6.10 10.93
C TRP A 70 -3.04 -6.73 11.62
N ILE A 71 -4.26 -6.26 11.37
CA ILE A 71 -5.49 -6.77 11.99
C ILE A 71 -5.85 -8.17 11.48
N GLY A 72 -5.50 -8.51 10.23
CA GLY A 72 -5.89 -9.76 9.57
C GLY A 72 -4.79 -10.81 9.42
N ARG A 73 -3.71 -10.78 10.21
CA ARG A 73 -2.61 -11.76 10.02
C ARG A 73 -3.10 -13.17 10.35
N SER A 74 -3.09 -14.05 9.34
CA SER A 74 -3.32 -15.48 9.51
C SER A 74 -2.35 -16.08 10.53
N LYS A 75 -2.83 -17.04 11.33
CA LYS A 75 -2.00 -17.77 12.30
C LYS A 75 -0.88 -18.50 11.55
N ARG A 76 0.37 -18.31 11.97
CA ARG A 76 1.51 -19.08 11.44
C ARG A 76 1.41 -20.51 11.94
N LEU A 77 1.40 -21.48 11.01
CA LEU A 77 1.51 -22.90 11.35
C LEU A 77 2.88 -23.18 11.97
N PRO A 78 3.00 -24.15 12.90
CA PRO A 78 4.29 -24.52 13.51
C PRO A 78 5.38 -24.80 12.46
N PRO A 79 6.62 -24.34 12.69
CA PRO A 79 7.73 -24.56 11.76
C PRO A 79 8.10 -26.05 11.68
N VAL A 80 8.74 -26.42 10.56
CA VAL A 80 9.36 -27.75 10.38
C VAL A 80 10.39 -28.01 11.47
N GLN A 81 10.50 -29.28 11.90
CA GLN A 81 11.51 -29.74 12.85
C GLN A 81 12.46 -30.74 12.19
N ILE A 82 13.68 -30.85 12.75
CA ILE A 82 14.69 -31.83 12.31
C ILE A 82 14.78 -32.91 13.38
N ILE A 83 14.29 -34.10 13.07
CA ILE A 83 14.42 -35.27 13.94
C ILE A 83 15.77 -35.96 13.74
N GLU A 84 16.08 -36.88 14.66
CA GLU A 84 17.32 -37.67 14.72
C GLU A 84 17.48 -38.71 13.59
N LYS A 85 17.15 -38.35 12.35
CA LYS A 85 17.38 -39.13 11.13
C LYS A 85 18.16 -38.32 10.07
N CYS A 86 18.60 -37.11 10.40
CA CYS A 86 19.31 -36.24 9.47
C CYS A 86 20.65 -36.87 9.07
N VAL A 87 20.94 -36.92 7.77
CA VAL A 87 22.21 -37.40 7.21
C VAL A 87 23.07 -36.30 6.60
N GLY A 88 22.64 -35.03 6.69
CA GLY A 88 23.45 -33.91 6.20
C GLY A 88 23.59 -33.81 4.68
N CYS A 89 22.72 -34.40 3.87
CA CYS A 89 22.81 -34.40 2.39
C CYS A 89 22.45 -33.06 1.70
N GLU A 90 22.09 -32.04 2.46
CA GLU A 90 21.81 -30.66 2.00
C GLU A 90 20.60 -30.46 1.07
N GLN A 91 19.89 -31.52 0.66
CA GLN A 91 18.76 -31.37 -0.29
C GLN A 91 17.65 -30.45 0.26
N CYS A 92 17.32 -30.55 1.55
CA CYS A 92 16.34 -29.67 2.18
C CYS A 92 16.77 -28.19 2.21
N HIS A 93 18.09 -27.91 2.27
CA HIS A 93 18.65 -26.57 2.15
C HIS A 93 18.47 -26.02 0.74
N LYS A 94 18.81 -26.82 -0.29
CA LYS A 94 18.69 -26.45 -1.71
C LYS A 94 17.24 -26.24 -2.16
N ASP A 95 16.29 -26.96 -1.55
CA ASP A 95 14.88 -26.93 -1.97
C ASP A 95 14.07 -25.84 -1.27
N CYS A 96 14.57 -25.27 -0.16
CA CYS A 96 13.84 -24.30 0.63
C CYS A 96 13.77 -22.93 -0.06
N PRO A 97 12.60 -22.49 -0.58
CA PRO A 97 12.51 -21.22 -1.30
C PRO A 97 12.60 -20.00 -0.37
N TYR A 98 12.59 -20.22 0.94
CA TYR A 98 12.61 -19.20 1.99
C TYR A 98 13.95 -19.14 2.72
N GLU A 99 14.93 -19.97 2.32
CA GLU A 99 16.22 -20.10 3.00
C GLU A 99 16.07 -20.32 4.51
N ALA A 100 15.05 -21.07 4.89
CA ALA A 100 14.74 -21.37 6.29
C ALA A 100 15.59 -22.53 6.82
N ILE A 101 16.15 -23.37 5.95
CA ILE A 101 17.04 -24.47 6.33
C ILE A 101 18.49 -24.01 6.13
N ARG A 102 19.32 -24.19 7.15
CA ARG A 102 20.77 -23.98 7.10
C ARG A 102 21.49 -25.28 7.39
N MET A 103 22.66 -25.48 6.79
CA MET A 103 23.52 -26.60 7.11
C MET A 103 24.57 -26.14 8.12
N VAL A 104 24.58 -26.76 9.30
CA VAL A 104 25.50 -26.43 10.40
C VAL A 104 26.42 -27.63 10.69
N PRO A 105 27.63 -27.39 11.22
CA PRO A 105 28.49 -28.46 11.70
C PRO A 105 27.76 -29.30 12.76
N ARG A 106 27.81 -30.63 12.57
CA ARG A 106 27.15 -31.59 13.45
C ARG A 106 27.89 -31.72 14.79
N LYS A 107 27.13 -31.92 15.87
CA LYS A 107 27.67 -32.06 17.25
C LYS A 107 27.32 -33.38 17.95
N ASP A 108 26.54 -34.25 17.30
CA ASP A 108 25.96 -35.46 17.89
C ASP A 108 26.84 -36.73 17.73
N GLY A 109 28.05 -36.61 17.17
CA GLY A 109 28.99 -37.72 16.99
C GLY A 109 28.65 -38.71 15.86
N ARG A 110 27.60 -38.49 15.06
CA ARG A 110 27.27 -39.33 13.90
C ARG A 110 28.25 -39.10 12.73
N PRO A 111 28.39 -40.03 11.77
CA PRO A 111 29.44 -39.98 10.74
C PRO A 111 29.32 -38.85 9.70
N TYR A 112 28.28 -38.01 9.79
CA TYR A 112 28.02 -36.93 8.83
C TYR A 112 28.61 -35.62 9.32
N LEU A 113 29.24 -34.83 8.44
CA LEU A 113 29.85 -33.56 8.83
C LEU A 113 28.82 -32.48 9.19
N LEU A 114 27.64 -32.52 8.56
CA LEU A 114 26.62 -31.48 8.64
C LEU A 114 25.29 -31.99 9.19
N GLN A 115 24.52 -31.07 9.76
CA GLN A 115 23.15 -31.25 10.19
C GLN A 115 22.30 -30.07 9.70
N ALA A 116 21.05 -30.34 9.33
CA ALA A 116 20.11 -29.27 9.01
C ALA A 116 19.65 -28.58 10.29
N ASP A 117 19.60 -27.25 10.27
CA ASP A 117 19.04 -26.39 11.31
C ASP A 117 17.97 -25.48 10.71
N VAL A 118 16.91 -25.18 11.47
CA VAL A 118 15.72 -24.47 10.97
C VAL A 118 15.68 -23.06 11.56
N MET A 119 15.79 -22.06 10.70
CA MET A 119 15.45 -20.68 11.03
C MET A 119 13.93 -20.51 11.15
N ILE A 120 13.43 -20.62 12.37
CA ILE A 120 11.99 -20.53 12.70
C ILE A 120 11.34 -19.29 12.07
N ASN A 121 11.99 -18.13 12.13
CA ASN A 121 11.43 -16.86 11.64
C ASN A 121 11.29 -16.76 10.10
N ARG A 122 11.99 -17.62 9.35
CA ARG A 122 11.91 -17.70 7.88
C ARG A 122 11.04 -18.85 7.39
N CYS A 123 10.72 -19.81 8.26
CA CYS A 123 9.94 -20.98 7.89
C CYS A 123 8.50 -20.57 7.54
N ALA A 124 8.06 -20.87 6.32
CA ALA A 124 6.68 -20.67 5.89
C ALA A 124 5.78 -21.89 6.18
N SER A 125 6.29 -22.92 6.86
CA SER A 125 5.55 -24.15 7.21
C SER A 125 4.92 -24.87 6.01
N CYS A 126 5.56 -24.75 4.85
CA CYS A 126 5.09 -25.33 3.58
C CYS A 126 5.36 -26.83 3.41
N GLY A 127 6.22 -27.41 4.23
CA GLY A 127 6.60 -28.82 4.15
C GLY A 127 7.49 -29.21 2.95
N ILE A 128 7.91 -28.29 2.07
CA ILE A 128 8.75 -28.62 0.89
C ILE A 128 9.98 -29.45 1.27
N CYS A 129 10.68 -29.06 2.33
CA CYS A 129 11.85 -29.80 2.81
C CYS A 129 11.52 -31.23 3.29
N VAL A 130 10.31 -31.48 3.82
CA VAL A 130 9.79 -32.83 4.13
C VAL A 130 9.67 -33.67 2.88
N GLY A 131 9.14 -33.08 1.80
CA GLY A 131 9.12 -33.70 0.49
C GLY A 131 10.52 -34.07 -0.03
N SER A 132 11.49 -33.19 0.19
CA SER A 132 12.86 -33.35 -0.28
C SER A 132 13.72 -34.31 0.56
N CYS A 133 13.32 -34.65 1.78
CA CYS A 133 14.16 -35.39 2.72
C CYS A 133 13.97 -36.90 2.59
N ASN A 134 14.88 -37.57 1.86
CA ASN A 134 14.85 -39.02 1.71
C ASN A 134 15.08 -39.77 3.04
N SER A 135 15.87 -39.21 3.95
CA SER A 135 16.11 -39.80 5.27
C SER A 135 14.99 -39.55 6.29
N ARG A 136 13.90 -38.88 5.86
CA ARG A 136 12.73 -38.56 6.70
C ARG A 136 13.11 -37.79 7.98
N ALA A 137 14.10 -36.92 7.89
CA ALA A 137 14.62 -36.14 9.02
C ALA A 137 13.89 -34.82 9.24
N THR A 138 13.40 -34.19 8.18
CA THR A 138 12.54 -33.00 8.29
C THR A 138 11.11 -33.46 8.46
N ASP A 139 10.41 -32.93 9.46
CA ASP A 139 9.04 -33.35 9.76
C ASP A 139 8.15 -32.18 10.18
N MET A 140 6.83 -32.32 9.98
CA MET A 140 5.84 -31.33 10.39
C MET A 140 5.26 -31.69 11.76
N PRO A 141 5.29 -30.79 12.77
CA PRO A 141 4.81 -31.11 14.12
C PRO A 141 3.33 -31.54 14.22
N TYR A 142 2.50 -31.09 13.29
CA TYR A 142 1.05 -31.31 13.28
C TYR A 142 0.58 -32.30 12.20
N GLN A 143 1.48 -32.79 11.34
CA GLN A 143 1.17 -33.73 10.28
C GLN A 143 2.43 -34.53 9.93
N ASN A 144 2.86 -35.35 10.87
CA ASN A 144 4.15 -36.02 10.78
C ASN A 144 4.10 -37.23 9.81
N ARG A 145 5.28 -37.73 9.40
CA ARG A 145 5.35 -38.81 8.40
C ARG A 145 4.60 -40.08 8.81
N GLU A 146 4.68 -40.47 10.08
CA GLU A 146 4.04 -41.68 10.62
C GLU A 146 2.52 -41.56 10.66
N GLN A 147 2.00 -40.38 11.04
CA GLN A 147 0.58 -40.04 11.00
C GLN A 147 0.05 -40.12 9.57
N ILE A 148 0.79 -39.58 8.60
CA ILE A 148 0.41 -39.64 7.17
C ILE A 148 0.37 -41.10 6.69
N ASP A 149 1.37 -41.92 7.01
CA ASP A 149 1.39 -43.33 6.56
C ASP A 149 0.24 -44.13 7.17
N LYS A 150 -0.08 -43.90 8.45
CA LYS A 150 -1.24 -44.50 9.12
C LYS A 150 -2.55 -44.04 8.47
N GLU A 151 -2.69 -42.74 8.20
CA GLU A 151 -3.86 -42.17 7.56
C GLU A 151 -4.08 -42.74 6.15
N ILE A 152 -3.02 -42.89 5.36
CA ILE A 152 -3.08 -43.55 4.04
C ILE A 152 -3.66 -44.96 4.17
N SER A 153 -3.12 -45.77 5.09
CA SER A 153 -3.56 -47.15 5.28
C SER A 153 -5.00 -47.25 5.81
N GLU A 154 -5.43 -46.32 6.67
CA GLU A 154 -6.80 -46.25 7.16
C GLU A 154 -7.79 -45.86 6.05
N LEU A 155 -7.45 -44.86 5.24
CA LEU A 155 -8.28 -44.40 4.12
C LEU A 155 -8.40 -45.44 3.00
N LEU A 156 -7.41 -46.30 2.85
CA LEU A 156 -7.39 -47.40 1.87
C LEU A 156 -7.88 -48.74 2.43
N SER A 157 -8.32 -48.76 3.69
CA SER A 157 -8.86 -49.98 4.30
C SER A 157 -10.02 -50.54 3.47
N PRO A 158 -10.17 -51.88 3.39
CA PRO A 158 -11.13 -52.55 2.51
C PRO A 158 -12.59 -52.14 2.74
N VAL A 159 -12.90 -51.51 3.87
CA VAL A 159 -14.21 -50.93 4.20
C VAL A 159 -14.69 -49.90 3.16
N ARG A 160 -13.77 -49.17 2.51
CA ARG A 160 -14.12 -48.20 1.46
C ARG A 160 -14.19 -48.79 0.05
N LYS A 161 -13.73 -50.03 -0.15
CA LYS A 161 -13.66 -50.62 -1.49
C LYS A 161 -15.04 -51.08 -1.94
N GLN A 162 -15.67 -50.32 -2.83
CA GLN A 162 -16.91 -50.74 -3.48
C GLN A 162 -16.59 -51.78 -4.57
N ASN A 163 -17.44 -52.80 -4.71
CA ASN A 163 -17.23 -53.86 -5.68
C ASN A 163 -17.21 -53.29 -7.12
N GLY A 164 -16.06 -53.39 -7.79
CA GLY A 164 -15.89 -53.05 -9.21
C GLY A 164 -15.46 -51.62 -9.52
N THR A 165 -15.28 -50.74 -8.54
CA THR A 165 -14.71 -49.39 -8.76
C THR A 165 -13.23 -49.35 -8.34
N PRO A 166 -12.33 -48.79 -9.19
CA PRO A 166 -10.93 -48.58 -8.81
C PRO A 166 -10.83 -47.62 -7.61
N MET A 167 -10.08 -48.03 -6.59
CA MET A 167 -9.82 -47.22 -5.40
C MET A 167 -8.77 -46.15 -5.72
N ILE A 168 -9.16 -44.87 -5.69
CA ILE A 168 -8.26 -43.75 -5.98
C ILE A 168 -8.04 -42.93 -4.71
N ILE A 169 -6.78 -42.59 -4.41
CA ILE A 169 -6.44 -41.64 -3.34
C ILE A 169 -5.78 -40.39 -3.92
N GLY A 170 -6.11 -39.23 -3.34
CA GLY A 170 -5.58 -37.93 -3.75
C GLY A 170 -4.63 -37.33 -2.74
N PHE A 171 -3.54 -36.73 -3.22
CA PHE A 171 -2.72 -35.80 -2.46
C PHE A 171 -2.97 -34.38 -2.96
N VAL A 172 -3.52 -33.50 -2.13
CA VAL A 172 -4.03 -32.20 -2.58
C VAL A 172 -3.39 -31.05 -1.79
N CYS A 173 -2.90 -30.03 -2.51
CA CYS A 173 -2.48 -28.78 -1.89
C CYS A 173 -3.70 -27.98 -1.41
N GLU A 174 -3.70 -27.52 -0.15
CA GLU A 174 -4.76 -26.66 0.44
C GLU A 174 -5.07 -25.43 -0.43
N ASN A 175 -4.03 -24.84 -1.02
CA ASN A 175 -4.13 -23.63 -1.84
C ASN A 175 -4.43 -23.92 -3.33
N SER A 176 -4.38 -25.18 -3.74
CA SER A 176 -4.80 -25.58 -5.10
C SER A 176 -6.31 -25.78 -5.16
N VAL A 177 -6.92 -25.47 -6.30
CA VAL A 177 -8.36 -25.70 -6.61
C VAL A 177 -9.37 -25.25 -5.54
N LYS A 178 -8.99 -24.35 -4.61
CA LYS A 178 -9.77 -24.04 -3.39
C LYS A 178 -10.21 -25.31 -2.67
N ALA A 179 -9.24 -26.12 -2.24
CA ALA A 179 -9.45 -27.45 -1.68
C ALA A 179 -10.54 -27.50 -0.57
N GLU A 180 -10.62 -26.48 0.31
CA GLU A 180 -11.67 -26.34 1.33
C GLU A 180 -13.11 -26.37 0.76
N GLY A 181 -13.28 -25.84 -0.44
CA GLY A 181 -14.56 -25.82 -1.15
C GLY A 181 -14.94 -27.17 -1.77
N LEU A 182 -13.96 -28.01 -2.11
CA LEU A 182 -14.15 -29.27 -2.85
C LEU A 182 -14.05 -30.53 -1.98
N ILE A 183 -13.41 -30.42 -0.82
CA ILE A 183 -13.15 -31.54 0.09
C ILE A 183 -14.13 -31.49 1.24
N ASN A 184 -14.70 -32.64 1.59
CA ASN A 184 -15.47 -32.80 2.81
C ASN A 184 -14.51 -33.15 3.95
N SER A 185 -14.32 -32.20 4.87
CA SER A 185 -13.39 -32.35 6.00
C SER A 185 -13.78 -33.47 6.97
N GLY A 186 -15.05 -33.87 7.02
CA GLY A 186 -15.53 -34.91 7.95
C GLY A 186 -15.08 -36.32 7.56
N ASN A 187 -15.17 -36.66 6.28
CA ASN A 187 -14.81 -38.00 5.76
C ASN A 187 -13.50 -38.01 4.95
N LYS A 188 -12.85 -36.84 4.79
CA LYS A 188 -11.62 -36.65 4.02
C LYS A 188 -11.74 -37.23 2.61
N SER A 189 -12.82 -36.90 1.91
CA SER A 189 -13.00 -37.24 0.50
C SER A 189 -13.55 -36.05 -0.29
N LEU A 190 -13.54 -36.16 -1.61
CA LEU A 190 -14.14 -35.14 -2.49
C LEU A 190 -15.66 -35.10 -2.27
N LYS A 191 -16.24 -33.90 -2.21
CA LYS A 191 -17.70 -33.71 -1.98
C LYS A 191 -18.55 -34.42 -3.04
N ASP A 192 -18.15 -34.29 -4.30
CA ASP A 192 -18.86 -34.87 -5.44
C ASP A 192 -18.44 -36.32 -5.75
N MET A 193 -17.37 -36.81 -5.11
CA MET A 193 -16.88 -38.19 -5.24
C MET A 193 -16.48 -38.74 -3.86
N PRO A 194 -17.45 -39.10 -3.01
CA PRO A 194 -17.17 -39.48 -1.62
C PRO A 194 -16.30 -40.73 -1.47
N ASP A 195 -16.21 -41.54 -2.52
CA ASP A 195 -15.38 -42.74 -2.64
C ASP A 195 -13.89 -42.45 -2.90
N VAL A 196 -13.52 -41.18 -3.16
CA VAL A 196 -12.14 -40.74 -3.41
C VAL A 196 -11.58 -40.08 -2.15
N PRO A 197 -10.87 -40.82 -1.27
CA PRO A 197 -10.15 -40.21 -0.16
C PRO A 197 -9.08 -39.22 -0.64
N VAL A 198 -8.87 -38.19 0.15
CA VAL A 198 -7.85 -37.18 -0.10
C VAL A 198 -7.09 -36.85 1.18
N ILE A 199 -5.78 -36.68 1.04
CA ILE A 199 -4.89 -36.16 2.07
C ILE A 199 -4.48 -34.76 1.63
N MET A 200 -4.75 -33.79 2.51
CA MET A 200 -4.38 -32.40 2.27
C MET A 200 -2.98 -32.13 2.81
N PHE A 201 -2.21 -31.34 2.07
CA PHE A 201 -0.95 -30.77 2.51
C PHE A 201 -0.98 -29.25 2.39
N PRO A 202 -0.25 -28.51 3.25
CA PRO A 202 -0.10 -27.05 3.10
C PRO A 202 0.38 -26.68 1.70
N CYS A 203 1.37 -27.43 1.21
CA CYS A 203 1.84 -27.39 -0.16
C CYS A 203 2.00 -28.81 -0.68
N ILE A 204 1.68 -29.03 -1.96
CA ILE A 204 1.99 -30.32 -2.61
C ILE A 204 3.50 -30.60 -2.67
N GLY A 205 4.34 -29.57 -2.52
CA GLY A 205 5.78 -29.71 -2.34
C GLY A 205 6.16 -30.59 -1.14
N MET A 206 5.28 -30.75 -0.14
CA MET A 206 5.48 -31.66 0.98
C MET A 206 5.42 -33.15 0.60
N LEU A 207 4.77 -33.47 -0.53
CA LEU A 207 4.64 -34.85 -0.99
C LEU A 207 6.01 -35.45 -1.25
N ASN A 208 6.41 -36.45 -0.47
CA ASN A 208 7.58 -37.28 -0.74
C ASN A 208 7.13 -38.51 -1.54
N HIS A 209 7.96 -39.01 -2.46
CA HIS A 209 7.62 -40.18 -3.28
C HIS A 209 7.27 -41.43 -2.48
N SER A 210 7.89 -41.63 -1.32
CA SER A 210 7.56 -42.76 -0.45
C SER A 210 6.10 -42.73 0.03
N MET A 211 5.44 -41.57 0.03
CA MET A 211 3.99 -41.47 0.32
C MET A 211 3.15 -42.08 -0.79
N VAL A 212 3.54 -41.82 -2.05
CA VAL A 212 2.86 -42.35 -3.23
C VAL A 212 3.05 -43.87 -3.30
N GLU A 213 4.28 -44.33 -3.07
CA GLU A 213 4.61 -45.75 -3.01
C GLU A 213 3.86 -46.48 -1.89
N HIS A 214 3.79 -45.88 -0.70
CA HIS A 214 3.03 -46.43 0.43
C HIS A 214 1.53 -46.52 0.14
N ALA A 215 0.97 -45.54 -0.56
CA ALA A 215 -0.43 -45.57 -1.00
C ALA A 215 -0.70 -46.71 -1.99
N LEU A 216 0.17 -46.91 -2.98
CA LEU A 216 0.06 -48.02 -3.94
C LEU A 216 0.18 -49.38 -3.22
N LYS A 217 1.15 -49.52 -2.31
CA LYS A 217 1.33 -50.73 -1.48
C LYS A 217 0.14 -51.00 -0.54
N SER A 218 -0.50 -49.94 -0.05
CA SER A 218 -1.67 -50.04 0.82
C SER A 218 -2.98 -50.36 0.07
N GLY A 219 -2.94 -50.57 -1.25
CA GLY A 219 -4.08 -51.05 -2.04
C GLY A 219 -4.79 -50.01 -2.90
N ALA A 220 -4.23 -48.81 -3.07
CA ALA A 220 -4.77 -47.83 -4.02
C ALA A 220 -4.61 -48.31 -5.46
N ASP A 221 -5.70 -48.45 -6.22
CA ASP A 221 -5.68 -48.78 -7.65
C ASP A 221 -5.11 -47.61 -8.48
N GLY A 222 -5.21 -46.37 -8.00
CA GLY A 222 -4.52 -45.21 -8.56
C GLY A 222 -4.30 -44.08 -7.56
N VAL A 223 -3.33 -43.21 -7.87
CA VAL A 223 -3.00 -42.04 -7.06
C VAL A 223 -3.08 -40.80 -7.94
N PHE A 224 -3.79 -39.76 -7.48
CA PHE A 224 -3.68 -38.45 -8.10
C PHE A 224 -3.02 -37.43 -7.17
N ILE A 225 -2.35 -36.47 -7.77
CA ILE A 225 -1.59 -35.42 -7.12
C ILE A 225 -2.15 -34.10 -7.64
N CYS A 226 -2.59 -33.20 -6.77
CA CYS A 226 -3.15 -31.91 -7.15
C CYS A 226 -2.34 -30.78 -6.51
N GLY A 227 -1.75 -29.94 -7.35
CA GLY A 227 -0.96 -28.77 -6.97
C GLY A 227 -1.47 -27.49 -7.63
N CYS A 228 -1.00 -26.35 -7.11
CA CYS A 228 -1.15 -25.06 -7.79
C CYS A 228 -0.45 -25.12 -9.16
N GLN A 229 -0.84 -24.27 -10.09
CA GLN A 229 -0.09 -24.09 -11.34
C GLN A 229 1.39 -23.80 -11.05
N ILE A 230 2.28 -24.37 -11.87
CA ILE A 230 3.74 -24.45 -11.61
C ILE A 230 4.37 -23.07 -11.33
N LYS A 231 3.87 -22.00 -11.96
CA LYS A 231 4.36 -20.62 -11.79
C LYS A 231 3.54 -19.78 -10.79
N GLU A 232 2.45 -20.33 -10.27
CA GLU A 232 1.52 -19.64 -9.36
C GLU A 232 1.42 -20.40 -8.02
N CYS A 233 2.48 -21.10 -7.62
CA CYS A 233 2.47 -21.82 -6.37
C CYS A 233 2.47 -20.84 -5.20
N TYR A 234 1.50 -21.01 -4.28
CA TYR A 234 1.36 -20.19 -3.08
C TYR A 234 2.65 -20.16 -2.24
N TYR A 235 3.37 -21.29 -2.19
CA TYR A 235 4.65 -21.42 -1.49
C TYR A 235 5.87 -21.35 -2.42
N ARG A 236 5.82 -20.47 -3.43
CA ARG A 236 6.89 -20.19 -4.42
C ARG A 236 7.17 -21.34 -5.40
N GLU A 237 7.98 -22.31 -5.00
CA GLU A 237 8.52 -23.34 -5.92
C GLU A 237 7.95 -24.74 -5.62
N GLY A 238 7.01 -24.87 -4.67
CA GLY A 238 6.57 -26.19 -4.19
C GLY A 238 5.97 -27.11 -5.26
N SER A 239 5.07 -26.59 -6.10
CA SER A 239 4.49 -27.36 -7.22
C SER A 239 5.55 -27.78 -8.24
N LYS A 240 6.47 -26.87 -8.57
CA LYS A 240 7.60 -27.13 -9.48
C LYS A 240 8.51 -28.22 -8.94
N TRP A 241 8.90 -28.15 -7.67
CA TRP A 241 9.72 -29.19 -7.03
C TRP A 241 9.00 -30.53 -6.95
N ALA A 242 7.70 -30.56 -6.69
CA ALA A 242 6.92 -31.79 -6.76
C ALA A 242 6.89 -32.37 -8.19
N GLN A 243 6.66 -31.53 -9.20
CA GLN A 243 6.68 -31.96 -10.61
C GLN A 243 8.03 -32.53 -11.03
N GLN A 244 9.12 -31.80 -10.78
CA GLN A 244 10.46 -32.25 -11.14
C GLN A 244 10.86 -33.54 -10.43
N ARG A 245 10.42 -33.70 -9.17
CA ARG A 245 10.59 -34.94 -8.41
C ARG A 245 9.83 -36.09 -9.05
N LEU A 246 8.56 -35.90 -9.42
CA LEU A 246 7.76 -36.89 -10.12
C LEU A 246 8.36 -37.26 -11.49
N ALA A 247 8.94 -36.28 -12.19
CA ALA A 247 9.65 -36.47 -13.47
C ALA A 247 11.04 -37.09 -13.34
N GLY A 248 11.55 -37.27 -12.12
CA GLY A 248 12.92 -37.76 -11.87
C GLY A 248 14.02 -36.74 -12.20
N GLU A 249 13.67 -35.49 -12.46
CA GLU A 249 14.59 -34.37 -12.71
C GLU A 249 15.20 -33.80 -11.40
N ARG A 250 14.59 -34.10 -10.26
CA ARG A 250 15.01 -33.61 -8.94
C ARG A 250 14.91 -34.70 -7.89
N ALA A 251 15.86 -34.72 -6.95
CA ALA A 251 15.86 -35.65 -5.82
C ALA A 251 14.79 -35.32 -4.76
N PRO A 252 14.30 -36.31 -3.98
CA PRO A 252 14.48 -37.76 -4.21
C PRO A 252 13.86 -38.15 -5.55
N VAL A 253 14.50 -39.07 -6.28
CA VAL A 253 14.02 -39.55 -7.59
C VAL A 253 13.24 -40.84 -7.36
N LEU A 254 12.15 -41.02 -8.11
CA LEU A 254 11.48 -42.32 -8.19
C LEU A 254 12.43 -43.34 -8.80
N MET A 255 12.80 -44.36 -8.04
CA MET A 255 13.54 -45.48 -8.61
C MET A 255 12.57 -46.29 -9.45
N SER A 256 12.79 -46.34 -10.77
CA SER A 256 12.00 -47.17 -11.66
C SER A 256 12.27 -48.65 -11.36
N ASN A 257 11.47 -49.22 -10.46
CA ASN A 257 11.57 -50.61 -10.06
C ASN A 257 10.37 -51.37 -10.63
N GLU A 258 10.52 -52.65 -10.97
CA GLU A 258 9.42 -53.50 -11.45
C GLU A 258 8.24 -53.60 -10.45
N GLU A 259 8.45 -53.19 -9.20
CA GLU A 259 7.48 -53.24 -8.11
C GLU A 259 6.36 -52.18 -8.23
N TYR A 260 6.59 -51.06 -8.94
CA TYR A 260 5.64 -49.94 -9.00
C TYR A 260 5.25 -49.57 -10.43
N ASP A 261 3.96 -49.72 -10.74
CA ASP A 261 3.38 -49.26 -12.00
C ASP A 261 3.06 -47.77 -11.94
N TYR A 262 3.98 -46.95 -12.44
CA TYR A 262 3.86 -45.48 -12.47
C TYR A 262 2.69 -44.98 -13.31
N SER A 263 2.17 -45.78 -14.25
CA SER A 263 1.02 -45.39 -15.07
C SER A 263 -0.26 -45.14 -14.25
N ARG A 264 -0.27 -45.60 -13.00
CA ARG A 264 -1.33 -45.42 -12.01
C ARG A 264 -1.21 -44.11 -11.22
N ILE A 265 -0.32 -43.21 -11.63
CA ILE A 265 -0.11 -41.91 -11.00
C ILE A 265 -0.43 -40.79 -11.99
N ARG A 266 -1.30 -39.85 -11.58
CA ARG A 266 -1.62 -38.63 -12.34
C ARG A 266 -1.31 -37.38 -11.52
N ALA A 267 -0.72 -36.37 -12.15
CA ALA A 267 -0.48 -35.08 -11.53
C ALA A 267 -1.25 -33.96 -12.26
N TYR A 268 -1.96 -33.14 -11.50
CA TYR A 268 -2.78 -32.04 -11.97
C TYR A 268 -2.26 -30.72 -11.38
N TRP A 269 -1.91 -29.77 -12.25
CA TRP A 269 -1.40 -28.45 -11.88
C TRP A 269 -2.43 -27.38 -12.22
N LEU A 270 -3.32 -27.07 -11.28
CA LEU A 270 -4.55 -26.32 -11.54
C LEU A 270 -4.64 -25.01 -10.73
N SER A 271 -5.25 -24.00 -11.35
CA SER A 271 -5.59 -22.72 -10.71
C SER A 271 -6.71 -22.92 -9.66
N PRO A 272 -6.79 -22.07 -8.61
CA PRO A 272 -7.86 -22.12 -7.61
C PRO A 272 -9.30 -22.13 -8.18
N LEU A 273 -9.52 -21.66 -9.42
CA LEU A 273 -10.84 -21.59 -10.05
C LEU A 273 -11.23 -22.85 -10.83
N ARG A 274 -10.32 -23.81 -11.02
CA ARG A 274 -10.52 -24.97 -11.91
C ARG A 274 -10.96 -26.25 -11.17
N GLY A 275 -11.66 -26.11 -10.05
CA GLY A 275 -12.12 -27.25 -9.24
C GLY A 275 -13.02 -28.25 -9.98
N ARG A 276 -13.94 -27.77 -10.81
CA ARG A 276 -14.81 -28.63 -11.63
C ARG A 276 -14.05 -29.44 -12.67
N GLU A 277 -12.92 -28.93 -13.14
CA GLU A 277 -12.09 -29.64 -14.10
C GLU A 277 -11.35 -30.79 -13.44
N LEU A 278 -10.81 -30.58 -12.23
CA LEU A 278 -10.22 -31.66 -11.44
C LEU A 278 -11.18 -32.85 -11.30
N LEU A 279 -12.45 -32.60 -10.98
CA LEU A 279 -13.45 -33.67 -10.85
C LEU A 279 -13.68 -34.41 -12.18
N LYS A 280 -13.72 -33.70 -13.30
CA LYS A 280 -13.84 -34.32 -14.62
C LYS A 280 -12.63 -35.21 -14.94
N GLU A 281 -11.43 -34.69 -14.71
CA GLU A 281 -10.18 -35.43 -14.95
C GLU A 281 -10.05 -36.67 -14.04
N ILE A 282 -10.49 -36.58 -12.78
CA ILE A 282 -10.52 -37.75 -11.88
C ILE A 282 -11.51 -38.81 -12.37
N ALA A 283 -12.67 -38.41 -12.93
CA ALA A 283 -13.61 -39.36 -13.52
C ALA A 283 -12.98 -40.09 -14.73
N VAL A 284 -12.32 -39.33 -15.62
CA VAL A 284 -11.58 -39.90 -16.77
C VAL A 284 -10.51 -40.87 -16.28
N PHE A 285 -9.69 -40.45 -15.31
CA PHE A 285 -8.65 -41.29 -14.73
C PHE A 285 -9.22 -42.59 -14.12
N ARG A 286 -10.37 -42.52 -13.45
CA ARG A 286 -11.06 -43.70 -12.90
C ARG A 286 -11.47 -44.68 -13.99
N ASP A 287 -11.97 -44.20 -15.12
CA ASP A 287 -12.37 -45.06 -16.23
C ASP A 287 -11.15 -45.67 -16.94
N GLU A 288 -10.05 -44.93 -17.07
CA GLU A 288 -8.77 -45.45 -17.56
C GLU A 288 -8.20 -46.56 -16.68
N LEU A 289 -8.41 -46.49 -15.35
CA LEU A 289 -7.94 -47.53 -14.43
C LEU A 289 -8.67 -48.86 -14.60
N LYS A 290 -9.94 -48.85 -15.04
CA LYS A 290 -10.73 -50.07 -15.33
C LYS A 290 -10.18 -50.86 -16.52
N VAL A 291 -9.59 -50.17 -17.50
CA VAL A 291 -9.01 -50.79 -18.69
C VAL A 291 -7.61 -51.32 -18.36
N LYS A 292 -7.45 -52.64 -18.23
CA LYS A 292 -6.14 -53.30 -18.05
C LYS A 292 -5.33 -53.30 -19.35
N SER A 293 -4.97 -52.12 -19.86
CA SER A 293 -4.01 -51.99 -20.95
C SER A 293 -2.59 -51.95 -20.38
N LYS A 294 -1.66 -52.71 -21.00
CA LYS A 294 -0.22 -52.66 -20.73
C LYS A 294 0.47 -51.45 -21.38
N ASP A 295 -0.22 -50.71 -22.27
CA ASP A 295 0.28 -49.50 -22.95
C ASP A 295 -0.10 -48.21 -22.21
N ARG A 296 -0.16 -48.24 -20.88
CA ARG A 296 -0.42 -47.02 -20.11
C ARG A 296 0.91 -46.28 -19.92
N HIS A 297 1.15 -45.28 -20.76
CA HIS A 297 2.27 -44.36 -20.53
C HIS A 297 2.03 -43.55 -19.25
N TYR A 298 3.08 -43.44 -18.44
CA TYR A 298 3.17 -42.45 -17.38
C TYR A 298 3.00 -41.05 -18.01
N ASN A 299 1.77 -40.53 -18.05
CA ASN A 299 1.59 -39.13 -18.40
C ASN A 299 1.67 -38.35 -17.09
N LEU A 300 2.87 -37.85 -16.79
CA LEU A 300 2.93 -36.47 -16.29
C LEU A 300 2.13 -35.66 -17.30
N ILE A 301 0.94 -35.22 -16.90
CA ILE A 301 0.23 -34.24 -17.69
C ILE A 301 1.19 -33.05 -17.71
N GLU A 302 1.83 -32.82 -18.88
CA GLU A 302 2.57 -31.60 -19.12
C GLU A 302 1.68 -30.47 -18.64
N PRO A 303 2.22 -29.53 -17.83
CA PRO A 303 1.41 -28.50 -17.22
C PRO A 303 0.62 -27.87 -18.34
N LEU A 304 -0.71 -27.99 -18.30
CA LEU A 304 -1.61 -27.66 -19.40
C LEU A 304 -1.04 -26.43 -20.08
N LYS A 305 -0.49 -26.58 -21.30
CA LYS A 305 0.06 -25.46 -22.06
C LYS A 305 -0.98 -24.38 -21.90
N GLU A 306 -0.60 -23.28 -21.24
CA GLU A 306 -1.51 -22.15 -21.07
C GLU A 306 -2.14 -21.98 -22.43
N LYS A 307 -3.46 -22.21 -22.56
CA LYS A 307 -4.15 -21.91 -23.80
C LYS A 307 -3.81 -20.46 -24.01
N GLY A 308 -2.89 -20.19 -24.95
CA GLY A 308 -2.35 -18.85 -25.18
C GLY A 308 -3.55 -17.95 -25.20
N TYR A 309 -3.58 -16.96 -24.28
CA TYR A 309 -4.75 -16.15 -23.99
C TYR A 309 -5.53 -15.95 -25.28
N ASN A 310 -6.77 -16.45 -25.34
CA ASN A 310 -7.60 -16.33 -26.53
C ASN A 310 -7.51 -14.86 -26.96
N THR A 311 -7.22 -14.59 -28.24
CA THR A 311 -6.88 -13.22 -28.69
C THR A 311 -7.90 -12.20 -28.18
N THR A 312 -9.17 -12.59 -28.13
CA THR A 312 -10.28 -11.86 -27.49
C THR A 312 -10.05 -11.45 -26.03
N ILE A 313 -9.54 -12.32 -25.16
CA ILE A 313 -9.23 -12.02 -23.75
C ILE A 313 -8.03 -11.06 -23.65
N ALA A 314 -7.01 -11.25 -24.49
CA ALA A 314 -5.87 -10.34 -24.55
C ALA A 314 -6.29 -8.95 -25.05
N PHE A 315 -7.15 -8.88 -26.07
CA PHE A 315 -7.75 -7.64 -26.56
C PHE A 315 -8.65 -6.98 -25.50
N SER A 316 -9.47 -7.74 -24.76
CA SER A 316 -10.30 -7.17 -23.69
C SER A 316 -9.48 -6.66 -22.51
N ALA A 317 -8.39 -7.34 -22.15
CA ALA A 317 -7.48 -6.89 -21.11
C ALA A 317 -6.71 -5.62 -21.53
N ALA A 318 -6.24 -5.57 -22.78
CA ALA A 318 -5.60 -4.38 -23.35
C ALA A 318 -6.57 -3.20 -23.47
N ALA A 319 -7.80 -3.45 -23.94
CA ALA A 319 -8.86 -2.43 -24.00
C ALA A 319 -9.24 -1.94 -22.59
N GLY A 320 -9.37 -2.84 -21.62
CA GLY A 320 -9.61 -2.48 -20.21
C GLY A 320 -8.49 -1.61 -19.64
N LEU A 321 -7.23 -1.94 -19.92
CA LEU A 321 -6.08 -1.14 -19.52
C LEU A 321 -6.09 0.24 -20.19
N LEU A 322 -6.37 0.31 -21.50
CA LEU A 322 -6.48 1.56 -22.24
C LEU A 322 -7.62 2.44 -21.71
N ILE A 323 -8.79 1.86 -21.45
CA ILE A 323 -9.94 2.54 -20.84
C ILE A 323 -9.56 3.06 -19.46
N PHE A 324 -8.91 2.25 -18.63
CA PHE A 324 -8.45 2.68 -17.31
C PHE A 324 -7.44 3.83 -17.40
N THR A 325 -6.47 3.76 -18.31
CA THR A 325 -5.52 4.87 -18.53
C THR A 325 -6.19 6.13 -19.07
N ALA A 326 -7.16 5.99 -19.97
CA ALA A 326 -7.93 7.11 -20.50
C ALA A 326 -8.83 7.73 -19.42
N MET A 327 -9.42 6.92 -18.54
CA MET A 327 -10.21 7.37 -17.39
C MET A 327 -9.34 8.11 -16.37
N LEU A 328 -8.18 7.57 -16.01
CA LEU A 328 -7.22 8.27 -15.15
C LEU A 328 -6.80 9.60 -15.77
N PHE A 329 -6.45 9.61 -17.05
CA PHE A 329 -6.10 10.83 -17.75
C PHE A 329 -7.25 11.85 -17.80
N PHE A 330 -8.49 11.41 -18.04
CA PHE A 330 -9.68 12.25 -17.98
C PHE A 330 -9.85 12.88 -16.59
N LEU A 331 -9.73 12.07 -15.53
CA LEU A 331 -9.81 12.55 -14.16
C LEU A 331 -8.67 13.51 -13.80
N PHE A 332 -7.47 13.34 -14.39
CA PHE A 332 -6.34 14.24 -14.15
C PHE A 332 -6.45 15.59 -14.87
N THR A 333 -7.15 15.65 -16.01
CA THR A 333 -7.11 16.83 -16.90
C THR A 333 -8.40 17.63 -16.96
N LYS A 334 -9.58 17.00 -16.78
CA LYS A 334 -10.85 17.61 -17.22
C LYS A 334 -11.83 18.08 -16.16
N PRO A 335 -11.84 17.63 -14.89
CA PRO A 335 -12.65 18.33 -13.90
C PRO A 335 -11.91 19.61 -13.51
N THR A 336 -12.26 20.73 -14.14
CA THR A 336 -11.83 22.04 -13.66
C THR A 336 -12.52 22.31 -12.34
N TYR A 337 -11.75 22.68 -11.31
CA TYR A 337 -12.31 23.05 -10.02
C TYR A 337 -12.45 24.57 -9.97
N SER A 338 -13.67 25.06 -9.76
CA SER A 338 -13.98 26.49 -9.62
C SER A 338 -13.94 26.83 -8.14
N MET A 339 -12.92 27.59 -7.72
CA MET A 339 -12.76 28.02 -6.33
C MET A 339 -13.82 29.05 -5.93
N TYR A 340 -14.34 29.80 -6.90
CA TYR A 340 -15.26 30.92 -6.66
C TYR A 340 -16.39 30.94 -7.69
N SER A 341 -17.43 31.73 -7.45
CA SER A 341 -18.53 31.90 -8.41
C SER A 341 -18.09 32.80 -9.57
N LYS A 342 -18.59 32.51 -10.77
CA LYS A 342 -18.26 33.26 -12.00
C LYS A 342 -18.66 34.74 -11.98
N GLU A 343 -19.51 35.13 -11.04
CA GLU A 343 -20.07 36.47 -10.89
C GLU A 343 -19.48 37.23 -9.68
N SER A 344 -18.53 36.63 -8.95
CA SER A 344 -17.89 37.27 -7.81
C SER A 344 -16.66 38.09 -8.22
N SER A 345 -16.31 39.04 -7.36
CA SER A 345 -15.01 39.70 -7.34
C SER A 345 -14.35 39.43 -5.99
N LEU A 346 -13.05 39.72 -5.86
CA LEU A 346 -12.30 39.36 -4.65
C LEU A 346 -11.58 40.58 -4.05
N ILE A 347 -11.66 40.73 -2.74
CA ILE A 347 -10.72 41.58 -2.00
C ILE A 347 -9.68 40.68 -1.37
N LYS A 348 -8.40 40.95 -1.63
CA LYS A 348 -7.26 40.36 -0.93
C LYS A 348 -6.71 41.35 0.06
N PHE A 349 -6.94 41.11 1.34
CA PHE A 349 -6.37 41.91 2.40
C PHE A 349 -5.16 41.21 2.98
N THR A 350 -4.02 41.90 2.97
CA THR A 350 -2.80 41.39 3.58
C THR A 350 -2.11 42.46 4.42
N PHE A 351 -1.45 41.99 5.47
CA PHE A 351 -0.43 42.77 6.13
C PHE A 351 0.59 41.81 6.73
N LYS A 352 1.80 42.30 6.92
CA LYS A 352 2.79 41.63 7.74
C LYS A 352 3.45 42.72 8.55
N ARG A 353 3.43 42.71 9.88
CA ARG A 353 4.22 43.65 10.69
C ARG A 353 4.52 43.10 12.08
N PRO A 354 5.64 43.50 12.70
CA PRO A 354 5.87 43.23 14.11
C PRO A 354 4.90 44.08 14.94
N GLY A 355 4.00 43.44 15.70
CA GLY A 355 3.17 44.15 16.67
C GLY A 355 3.99 44.75 17.81
N LYS A 356 3.39 45.69 18.55
CA LYS A 356 3.96 46.25 19.79
C LYS A 356 4.36 45.16 20.78
N PHE A 357 5.38 45.42 21.60
CA PHE A 357 5.77 44.48 22.65
C PHE A 357 4.67 44.40 23.72
N ALA A 358 4.43 43.20 24.26
CA ALA A 358 3.39 42.97 25.25
C ALA A 358 3.74 43.53 26.64
N THR A 359 5.02 43.71 26.92
CA THR A 359 5.52 44.35 28.13
C THR A 359 6.01 45.75 27.80
N GLU A 360 5.69 46.72 28.66
CA GLU A 360 6.32 48.03 28.62
C GLU A 360 7.85 47.89 28.78
N GLY A 361 8.60 48.74 28.08
CA GLY A 361 10.06 48.68 28.13
C GLY A 361 10.54 49.04 29.53
N LYS A 362 11.32 48.15 30.15
CA LYS A 362 11.99 48.45 31.41
C LYS A 362 13.30 49.17 31.11
N GLU A 363 13.48 50.35 31.67
CA GLU A 363 14.76 51.03 31.60
C GLU A 363 15.83 50.27 32.40
N LEU A 364 16.92 49.91 31.74
CA LEU A 364 18.04 49.19 32.33
C LEU A 364 19.02 50.15 32.98
N THR A 365 19.25 49.95 34.28
CA THR A 365 20.31 50.65 35.00
C THR A 365 21.69 50.03 34.69
N LYS A 366 22.78 50.75 35.03
CA LYS A 366 24.16 50.24 34.86
C LYS A 366 24.36 48.88 35.56
N LYS A 367 23.76 48.70 36.75
CA LYS A 367 23.82 47.46 37.54
C LYS A 367 23.15 46.27 36.86
N ASP A 368 22.04 46.50 36.14
CA ASP A 368 21.33 45.46 35.37
C ASP A 368 22.09 45.03 34.12
N THR A 369 23.02 45.85 33.64
CA THR A 369 23.85 45.54 32.46
C THR A 369 25.05 44.69 32.86
N GLU A 370 25.66 44.95 34.01
CA GLU A 370 26.84 44.22 34.51
C GLU A 370 26.55 42.73 34.82
N THR A 371 25.30 42.40 35.17
CA THR A 371 24.87 41.02 35.42
C THR A 371 24.67 40.19 34.14
N LYS A 372 24.61 40.83 32.96
CA LYS A 372 24.49 40.13 31.67
C LYS A 372 25.83 39.60 31.19
N LEU A 373 25.84 38.58 30.34
CA LEU A 373 27.08 38.04 29.74
C LEU A 373 27.81 39.12 28.91
N LYS A 374 29.14 39.11 28.89
CA LYS A 374 29.98 40.14 28.21
C LYS A 374 29.59 40.43 26.75
N HIS A 375 29.11 39.44 26.00
CA HIS A 375 28.67 39.63 24.60
C HIS A 375 27.26 40.25 24.48
N MET A 376 26.48 40.22 25.56
CA MET A 376 25.19 40.90 25.70
C MET A 376 25.35 42.29 26.34
N GLN A 377 26.49 42.53 26.99
CA GLN A 377 26.95 43.84 27.43
C GLN A 377 27.45 44.64 26.22
N LYS A 378 26.54 45.25 25.46
CA LYS A 378 26.94 46.21 24.41
C LYS A 378 27.64 47.39 25.09
N THR A 379 28.96 47.48 25.07
CA THR A 379 29.75 48.38 25.95
C THR A 379 30.26 49.64 25.25
N GLN A 380 30.04 49.80 23.94
CA GLN A 380 30.72 50.84 23.13
C GLN A 380 29.81 51.77 22.29
N SER A 381 28.51 51.96 22.62
CA SER A 381 27.65 52.92 21.89
C SER A 381 27.39 54.20 22.69
N GLN A 382 27.38 55.37 22.04
CA GLN A 382 27.11 56.69 22.64
C GLN A 382 25.71 56.82 23.28
N PHE A 383 24.76 55.95 22.95
CA PHE A 383 23.40 55.91 23.52
C PHE A 383 23.31 55.12 24.84
N GLN A 384 24.35 55.18 25.67
CA GLN A 384 24.52 54.26 26.80
C GLN A 384 23.59 54.52 28.00
N GLN A 385 22.95 55.69 28.08
CA GLN A 385 22.31 56.16 29.31
C GLN A 385 20.84 55.75 29.46
N MET A 386 20.13 55.37 28.40
CA MET A 386 18.74 54.90 28.49
C MET A 386 18.55 53.69 27.57
N ARG A 387 18.42 52.48 28.15
CA ARG A 387 18.15 51.25 27.41
C ARG A 387 16.84 50.65 27.86
N MET A 388 15.89 50.54 26.94
CA MET A 388 14.65 49.82 27.18
C MET A 388 14.86 48.33 26.89
N GLU A 389 14.63 47.47 27.89
CA GLU A 389 14.46 46.03 27.71
C GLU A 389 12.98 45.72 27.59
N TYR A 390 12.59 45.15 26.45
CA TYR A 390 11.25 44.63 26.24
C TYR A 390 11.26 43.10 26.41
N GLY A 391 10.16 42.56 26.90
CA GLY A 391 9.83 41.14 26.77
C GLY A 391 9.78 40.73 25.30
N ARG A 392 10.00 39.44 25.04
CA ARG A 392 10.04 38.92 23.67
C ARG A 392 8.65 38.81 23.04
N GLU A 393 7.61 38.63 23.85
CA GLU A 393 6.23 38.48 23.38
C GLU A 393 5.69 39.79 22.81
N ARG A 394 4.97 39.69 21.69
CA ARG A 394 4.28 40.82 21.05
C ARG A 394 2.77 40.74 21.28
N LEU A 395 2.11 41.89 21.21
CA LEU A 395 0.66 41.99 21.24
C LEU A 395 0.06 41.45 19.93
N PRO A 396 -1.13 40.82 19.99
CA PRO A 396 -1.87 40.48 18.79
C PRO A 396 -2.37 41.74 18.09
N THR A 397 -2.64 41.62 16.79
CA THR A 397 -3.16 42.72 15.96
C THR A 397 -4.62 42.43 15.64
N TYR A 398 -5.50 43.37 16.00
CA TYR A 398 -6.92 43.32 15.69
C TYR A 398 -7.22 44.15 14.45
N VAL A 399 -8.01 43.60 13.53
CA VAL A 399 -8.38 44.25 12.27
C VAL A 399 -9.89 44.18 12.05
N GLU A 400 -10.47 45.31 11.66
CA GLU A 400 -11.82 45.43 11.15
C GLU A 400 -11.83 45.99 9.74
N ILE A 401 -12.67 45.43 8.88
CA ILE A 401 -12.93 45.95 7.53
C ILE A 401 -14.44 46.10 7.37
N ASP A 402 -14.87 47.34 7.13
CA ASP A 402 -16.24 47.67 6.76
C ASP A 402 -16.28 48.06 5.28
N LEU A 403 -17.27 47.56 4.55
CA LEU A 403 -17.46 47.80 3.12
C LEU A 403 -18.92 48.22 2.86
N GLY A 404 -19.13 49.42 2.34
CA GLY A 404 -20.47 49.98 2.10
C GLY A 404 -21.32 50.06 3.38
N GLY A 405 -20.69 50.33 4.52
CA GLY A 405 -21.34 50.38 5.84
C GLY A 405 -21.62 49.01 6.49
N LYS A 406 -21.24 47.90 5.86
CA LYS A 406 -21.36 46.54 6.42
C LYS A 406 -20.00 45.99 6.80
N ARG A 407 -19.88 45.43 8.02
CA ARG A 407 -18.66 44.74 8.45
C ARG A 407 -18.46 43.43 7.70
N ILE A 408 -17.31 43.30 7.03
CA ILE A 408 -16.92 42.09 6.28
C ILE A 408 -15.79 41.31 6.94
N LEU A 409 -14.98 41.93 7.80
CA LEU A 409 -13.93 41.27 8.58
C LEU A 409 -13.86 41.84 10.00
N SER A 410 -13.64 40.98 10.99
CA SER A 410 -13.51 41.33 12.40
C SER A 410 -12.67 40.25 13.11
N GLU A 411 -11.35 40.30 12.98
CA GLU A 411 -10.46 39.18 13.36
C GLU A 411 -9.24 39.64 14.17
N THR A 412 -8.76 38.73 15.03
CA THR A 412 -7.55 38.94 15.86
C THR A 412 -6.42 38.03 15.40
N TYR A 413 -5.34 38.61 14.92
CA TYR A 413 -4.16 37.90 14.43
C TYR A 413 -3.08 37.81 15.49
N TYR A 414 -2.57 36.60 15.72
CA TYR A 414 -1.54 36.34 16.74
C TYR A 414 -0.13 36.35 16.14
N PRO A 415 0.89 36.81 16.90
CA PRO A 415 2.28 36.80 16.45
C PRO A 415 2.79 35.38 16.18
N THR A 416 3.63 35.27 15.16
CA THR A 416 4.26 33.99 14.79
C THR A 416 5.33 33.55 15.77
N GLY A 417 5.66 32.26 15.73
CA GLY A 417 6.70 31.64 16.55
C GLY A 417 6.18 31.06 17.87
N LEU A 418 6.88 30.04 18.38
CA LEU A 418 6.49 29.34 19.63
C LEU A 418 6.45 30.27 20.85
N ARG A 419 7.23 31.37 20.81
CA ARG A 419 7.32 32.39 21.87
C ARG A 419 6.55 33.68 21.53
N ARG A 420 5.79 33.73 20.44
CA ARG A 420 5.03 34.91 19.96
C ARG A 420 5.90 36.17 19.81
N ASP A 421 7.14 35.99 19.35
CA ASP A 421 8.13 37.05 19.15
C ASP A 421 8.32 37.46 17.68
N GLY A 422 7.70 36.71 16.76
CA GLY A 422 7.71 36.96 15.32
C GLY A 422 6.74 38.05 14.88
N SER A 423 6.70 38.33 13.57
CA SER A 423 5.72 39.26 13.01
C SER A 423 4.31 38.66 13.02
N THR A 424 3.31 39.51 13.18
CA THR A 424 1.91 39.19 12.90
C THR A 424 1.68 39.34 11.40
N PHE A 425 0.90 38.44 10.81
CA PHE A 425 0.54 38.50 9.40
C PHE A 425 -0.92 38.10 9.21
N ALA A 426 -1.58 38.71 8.24
CA ALA A 426 -2.88 38.29 7.75
C ALA A 426 -2.84 38.11 6.23
N TYR A 427 -3.62 37.14 5.76
CA TYR A 427 -3.92 36.93 4.36
C TYR A 427 -5.37 36.47 4.30
N GLU A 428 -6.26 37.39 3.95
CA GLU A 428 -7.69 37.14 3.85
C GLU A 428 -8.16 37.30 2.41
N GLU A 429 -9.00 36.37 1.98
CA GLU A 429 -9.65 36.38 0.67
C GLU A 429 -11.15 36.54 0.87
N ILE A 430 -11.67 37.74 0.59
CA ILE A 430 -13.06 38.10 0.87
C ILE A 430 -13.82 38.22 -0.45
N PRO A 431 -14.69 37.24 -0.79
CA PRO A 431 -15.50 37.33 -2.00
C PRO A 431 -16.59 38.39 -1.83
N ILE A 432 -16.69 39.29 -2.80
CA ILE A 432 -17.66 40.39 -2.82
C ILE A 432 -18.44 40.42 -4.14
N ALA A 433 -19.60 41.05 -4.13
CA ALA A 433 -20.30 41.38 -5.36
C ALA A 433 -19.54 42.50 -6.11
N PRO A 434 -19.54 42.52 -7.45
CA PRO A 434 -19.01 43.64 -8.22
C PRO A 434 -19.76 44.93 -7.92
N GLY A 435 -19.04 46.05 -7.81
CA GLY A 435 -19.62 47.36 -7.53
C GLY A 435 -18.60 48.35 -6.99
N THR A 436 -19.07 49.57 -6.75
CA THR A 436 -18.32 50.63 -6.08
C THR A 436 -18.71 50.68 -4.61
N TYR A 437 -17.73 50.67 -3.73
CA TYR A 437 -17.92 50.64 -2.29
C TYR A 437 -17.04 51.66 -1.59
N GLU A 438 -17.56 52.25 -0.50
CA GLU A 438 -16.73 52.95 0.48
C GLU A 438 -16.15 51.91 1.44
N MET A 439 -14.82 51.86 1.53
CA MET A 439 -14.09 50.88 2.32
C MET A 439 -13.41 51.56 3.50
N ASN A 440 -13.62 51.00 4.69
CA ASN A 440 -13.05 51.47 5.95
C ASN A 440 -12.29 50.34 6.64
N ILE A 441 -10.96 50.48 6.72
CA ILE A 441 -10.07 49.52 7.38
C ILE A 441 -9.57 50.14 8.68
N ARG A 442 -9.64 49.38 9.76
CA ARG A 442 -9.14 49.81 11.08
C ARG A 442 -8.29 48.72 11.69
N MET A 443 -7.09 49.07 12.16
CA MET A 443 -6.12 48.14 12.73
C MET A 443 -5.53 48.69 14.03
N ARG A 444 -5.37 47.82 15.03
CA ARG A 444 -4.75 48.12 16.32
C ARG A 444 -3.93 46.96 16.86
N ASP A 445 -2.88 47.25 17.62
CA ASP A 445 -2.17 46.25 18.41
C ASP A 445 -2.70 46.29 19.85
N SER A 446 -3.65 45.43 20.19
CA SER A 446 -4.27 45.46 21.52
C SER A 446 -4.63 44.07 22.05
N LYS A 447 -4.74 43.97 23.38
CA LYS A 447 -5.46 42.87 24.05
C LYS A 447 -6.87 43.29 24.50
N GLY A 448 -7.22 44.57 24.35
CA GLY A 448 -8.49 45.18 24.79
C GLY A 448 -9.00 46.28 23.85
N ASP A 449 -9.80 47.20 24.37
CA ASP A 449 -10.54 48.22 23.60
C ASP A 449 -9.77 49.52 23.31
N ASP A 450 -8.46 49.40 23.07
CA ASP A 450 -7.62 50.54 22.70
C ASP A 450 -8.12 51.21 21.39
N PRO A 451 -7.94 52.53 21.21
CA PRO A 451 -8.33 53.20 19.96
C PRO A 451 -7.58 52.61 18.76
N PHE A 452 -8.21 52.67 17.58
CA PHE A 452 -7.57 52.23 16.35
C PHE A 452 -6.40 53.15 15.98
N GLU A 453 -5.24 52.56 15.74
CA GLU A 453 -4.01 53.29 15.44
C GLU A 453 -3.85 53.58 13.96
N TYR A 454 -4.33 52.65 13.12
CA TYR A 454 -4.24 52.75 11.67
C TYR A 454 -5.64 52.68 11.11
N THR A 455 -6.02 53.72 10.38
CA THR A 455 -7.31 53.83 9.71
C THR A 455 -7.07 54.14 8.24
N PHE A 456 -7.91 53.58 7.38
CA PHE A 456 -7.88 53.83 5.94
C PHE A 456 -9.31 53.88 5.43
N GLU A 457 -9.60 54.95 4.69
CA GLU A 457 -10.91 55.23 4.13
C GLU A 457 -10.73 55.62 2.66
N GLU A 458 -11.17 54.76 1.75
CA GLU A 458 -11.05 54.99 0.30
C GLU A 458 -12.22 54.34 -0.45
N LYS A 459 -12.54 54.89 -1.62
CA LYS A 459 -13.55 54.32 -2.52
C LYS A 459 -12.89 53.32 -3.44
N ILE A 460 -13.41 52.10 -3.45
CA ILE A 460 -12.92 51.03 -4.32
C ILE A 460 -13.96 50.69 -5.38
N GLU A 461 -13.50 50.51 -6.61
CA GLU A 461 -14.31 50.00 -7.72
C GLU A 461 -13.83 48.60 -8.11
N VAL A 462 -14.69 47.59 -7.95
CA VAL A 462 -14.34 46.20 -8.27
C VAL A 462 -15.29 45.64 -9.31
N SER A 463 -14.76 45.36 -10.50
CA SER A 463 -15.49 44.73 -11.61
C SER A 463 -15.42 43.20 -11.53
N VAL A 464 -16.37 42.52 -12.19
CA VAL A 464 -16.45 41.04 -12.24
C VAL A 464 -15.09 40.41 -12.57
N GLY A 465 -14.66 39.45 -11.73
CA GLY A 465 -13.42 38.70 -11.94
C GLY A 465 -12.13 39.50 -11.71
N LYS A 466 -12.20 40.74 -11.18
CA LYS A 466 -11.03 41.47 -10.68
C LYS A 466 -10.79 41.21 -9.19
N VAL A 467 -9.53 41.39 -8.81
CA VAL A 467 -9.05 41.29 -7.44
C VAL A 467 -8.54 42.66 -7.00
N ALA A 468 -9.13 43.24 -5.97
CA ALA A 468 -8.59 44.42 -5.30
C ALA A 468 -7.62 43.95 -4.20
N ILE A 469 -6.34 44.32 -4.33
CA ILE A 469 -5.30 43.92 -3.37
C ILE A 469 -4.99 45.10 -2.46
N ILE A 470 -5.18 44.90 -1.17
CA ILE A 470 -4.92 45.90 -0.14
C ILE A 470 -3.81 45.37 0.75
N ASP A 471 -2.73 46.13 0.84
CA ASP A 471 -1.58 45.81 1.69
C ASP A 471 -1.27 46.99 2.64
N PHE A 472 -0.43 46.73 3.63
CA PHE A 472 0.02 47.71 4.61
C PHE A 472 1.51 48.00 4.44
N ASP A 473 1.83 49.23 4.05
CA ASP A 473 3.20 49.70 3.94
C ASP A 473 3.78 49.93 5.34
N ARG A 474 4.75 49.09 5.70
CA ARG A 474 5.43 49.12 7.01
C ARG A 474 6.27 50.38 7.24
N VAL A 475 6.77 50.99 6.17
CA VAL A 475 7.66 52.15 6.25
C VAL A 475 6.83 53.41 6.39
N LYS A 476 5.78 53.53 5.57
CA LYS A 476 4.86 54.67 5.60
C LYS A 476 3.78 54.55 6.69
N ASN A 477 3.61 53.38 7.30
CA ASN A 477 2.56 53.06 8.27
C ASN A 477 1.13 53.37 7.75
N ARG A 478 0.89 53.12 6.46
CA ARG A 478 -0.40 53.36 5.81
C ARG A 478 -0.83 52.14 4.98
N PHE A 479 -2.14 51.97 4.83
CA PHE A 479 -2.68 51.03 3.84
C PHE A 479 -2.58 51.63 2.44
N PHE A 480 -2.47 50.77 1.43
CA PHE A 480 -2.47 51.16 0.02
C PHE A 480 -3.14 50.07 -0.82
N ILE A 481 -3.66 50.47 -1.97
CA ILE A 481 -4.25 49.58 -2.97
C ILE A 481 -3.21 49.36 -4.08
N LEU A 482 -2.90 48.10 -4.36
CA LEU A 482 -2.00 47.72 -5.44
C LEU A 482 -2.69 47.95 -6.80
N GLY A 483 -2.05 48.75 -7.66
CA GLY A 483 -2.53 49.08 -9.01
C GLY A 483 -2.93 50.55 -9.22
N GLU A 484 -3.10 51.34 -8.14
CA GLU A 484 -3.46 52.78 -8.23
C GLU A 484 -2.26 53.73 -7.96
N GLU A 485 -1.19 53.27 -7.30
CA GLU A 485 -0.03 54.13 -6.93
C GLU A 485 1.05 54.34 -8.03
N GLU A 486 0.89 53.83 -9.26
CA GLU A 486 1.91 54.04 -10.32
C GLU A 486 1.94 55.47 -10.89
N GLU A 487 0.95 56.33 -10.61
CA GLU A 487 0.95 57.72 -11.11
C GLU A 487 1.71 58.74 -10.23
N GLU A 488 2.08 58.41 -8.98
CA GLU A 488 2.73 59.38 -8.07
C GLU A 488 4.26 59.31 -8.00
N LYS A 489 4.93 58.54 -8.88
CA LYS A 489 6.40 58.40 -8.89
C LYS A 489 7.08 58.77 -10.21
N GLU A 490 6.59 59.82 -10.88
CA GLU A 490 7.33 60.49 -11.96
C GLU A 490 7.29 62.03 -11.86
N VAL A 491 7.20 62.63 -10.66
CA VAL A 491 7.55 64.05 -10.46
C VAL A 491 8.11 64.28 -9.06
N GLU A 492 9.44 64.21 -8.91
CA GLU A 492 10.32 65.19 -8.23
C GLU A 492 11.79 64.72 -8.23
#